data_AF-A0AAE2BQ54-F1
#
_entry.id   AF-A0AAE2BQ54-F1
#
_cell.length_a   1.000
_cell.length_b   1.000
_cell.length_c   1.000
_cell.angle_alpha   90.00
_cell.angle_beta   90.00
_cell.angle_gamma   90.00
#
_symmetry.space_group_name_H-M   'P 1'
#
loop_
_entity.id
_entity.type
_entity.pdbx_description
1 polymer ?
#
loop_
_entity_poly.entity_id
_entity_poly.type
_entity_poly.pdbx_seq_one_letter_code
_entity_poly.pdbx_strand_id
1 'polypeptide(L)'
;MAGLGENSGPNSSLSLPNSYDAVVLGGTFDRLHDGHRQFLKAAAVLARDRVLVGVCDGPMLTKKQYSSLIEPIEQRMKNVQDYIKSVKPELIVQVEPIVDPYGPSIVDDKLEAIVVSKETLPGGLSVNRKRAERGLSQLKIEVVDLVPEESGKEKLSSTALRRLEAEKLGQKQEQFRIEEWRDLELGKLSHKDEDNLSQFFQEVEVIKNNMQEITDLLIDLQNLNEETKSTYSAKILRGLRDRMDSDMVAVLRKAKVVKTRLEVLDKSNVANRRISLAYAEGSAVDRTRVSTTNGLRAKLKDIMNGFQALREKIMSDYKEGLRRRTETNLENKERHEAVMDIWRSLNKLHQVFLDMAVMVETQAEQIDDVEHNVANASSFINGGTTSLFYAKQMKQESKKWICWVWAVVFIIVLVCLVAMLTS
;
A
#
# COMPACT_ATOMS: atom_id res chain seq x y z
N MET A 1 -54.52 -29.65 -9.88
CA MET A 1 -53.15 -29.94 -10.33
C MET A 1 -52.81 -28.94 -11.43
N ALA A 2 -52.23 -27.80 -11.05
CA ALA A 2 -51.71 -26.80 -11.97
C ALA A 2 -50.21 -26.71 -11.68
N GLY A 3 -49.40 -27.07 -12.68
CA GLY A 3 -47.94 -27.05 -12.57
C GLY A 3 -47.46 -25.60 -12.50
N LEU A 4 -46.76 -25.28 -11.42
CA LEU A 4 -46.04 -24.03 -11.25
C LEU A 4 -44.82 -24.06 -12.17
N GLY A 5 -44.79 -23.16 -13.15
CA GLY A 5 -43.63 -22.90 -13.98
C GLY A 5 -42.50 -22.32 -13.14
N GLU A 6 -41.35 -22.95 -13.18
CA GLU A 6 -40.11 -22.41 -12.62
C GLU A 6 -39.70 -21.16 -13.39
N ASN A 7 -39.62 -20.07 -12.65
CA ASN A 7 -39.22 -18.75 -13.09
C ASN A 7 -37.68 -18.77 -13.24
N SER A 8 -37.17 -19.05 -14.44
CA SER A 8 -35.75 -18.97 -14.76
C SER A 8 -35.33 -17.51 -14.91
N GLY A 9 -34.47 -17.05 -14.00
CA GLY A 9 -33.87 -15.72 -14.04
C GLY A 9 -32.95 -15.52 -15.27
N PRO A 10 -32.50 -14.28 -15.54
CA PRO A 10 -31.74 -13.96 -16.73
C PRO A 10 -30.33 -14.54 -16.62
N ASN A 11 -30.12 -15.76 -17.11
CA ASN A 11 -28.79 -16.28 -17.37
C ASN A 11 -28.13 -15.40 -18.45
N SER A 12 -27.03 -14.74 -18.10
CA SER A 12 -26.17 -14.00 -19.03
C SER A 12 -25.67 -14.94 -20.12
N SER A 13 -26.30 -14.91 -21.29
CA SER A 13 -26.02 -15.79 -22.42
C SER A 13 -24.83 -15.26 -23.21
N LEU A 14 -23.61 -15.57 -22.73
CA LEU A 14 -22.46 -15.56 -23.63
C LEU A 14 -22.79 -16.44 -24.83
N SER A 15 -22.38 -16.00 -26.02
CA SER A 15 -22.54 -16.79 -27.24
C SER A 15 -21.84 -18.14 -27.12
N LEU A 16 -22.27 -19.11 -27.94
CA LEU A 16 -21.72 -20.47 -27.93
C LEU A 16 -20.21 -20.46 -28.25
N PRO A 17 -19.44 -21.49 -27.86
CA PRO A 17 -18.05 -21.62 -28.26
C PRO A 17 -17.86 -21.56 -29.78
N ASN A 18 -16.76 -20.94 -30.24
CA ASN A 18 -16.41 -20.77 -31.65
C ASN A 18 -17.46 -19.99 -32.48
N SER A 19 -18.23 -19.10 -31.86
CA SER A 19 -19.27 -18.30 -32.54
C SER A 19 -18.71 -17.31 -33.56
N TYR A 20 -17.47 -16.84 -33.37
CA TYR A 20 -16.89 -15.75 -34.18
C TYR A 20 -15.56 -16.16 -34.80
N ASP A 21 -15.31 -15.82 -36.07
CA ASP A 21 -14.03 -16.08 -36.76
C ASP A 21 -12.87 -15.35 -36.05
N ALA A 22 -13.06 -14.06 -35.78
CA ALA A 22 -12.07 -13.23 -35.11
C ALA A 22 -12.67 -12.38 -33.98
N VAL A 23 -12.04 -12.46 -32.81
CA VAL A 23 -12.44 -11.75 -31.58
C VAL A 23 -11.35 -10.79 -31.15
N VAL A 24 -11.72 -9.60 -30.66
CA VAL A 24 -10.80 -8.62 -30.07
C VAL A 24 -11.10 -8.37 -28.60
N LEU A 25 -10.05 -8.13 -27.81
CA LEU A 25 -10.16 -7.62 -26.44
C LEU A 25 -8.96 -6.74 -26.11
N GLY A 26 -9.14 -5.85 -25.13
CA GLY A 26 -8.12 -4.93 -24.68
C GLY A 26 -7.96 -4.94 -23.16
N GLY A 27 -6.74 -4.72 -22.68
CA GLY A 27 -6.46 -4.65 -21.25
C GLY A 27 -5.00 -4.37 -20.94
N THR A 28 -4.69 -4.05 -19.68
CA THR A 28 -3.31 -3.89 -19.25
C THR A 28 -2.61 -5.25 -19.05
N PHE A 29 -3.35 -6.28 -18.62
CA PHE A 29 -2.87 -7.66 -18.41
C PHE A 29 -1.56 -7.78 -17.60
N ASP A 30 -1.40 -6.88 -16.64
CA ASP A 30 -0.28 -6.86 -15.72
C ASP A 30 -0.47 -7.90 -14.63
N ARG A 31 0.55 -8.75 -14.41
CA ARG A 31 0.56 -9.85 -13.43
C ARG A 31 -0.68 -10.71 -13.53
N LEU A 32 -0.72 -11.57 -14.54
CA LEU A 32 -1.88 -12.34 -14.96
C LEU A 32 -2.51 -13.19 -13.83
N HIS A 33 -3.46 -12.58 -13.11
CA HIS A 33 -4.24 -13.17 -12.03
C HIS A 33 -5.57 -13.73 -12.54
N ASP A 34 -6.36 -14.34 -11.65
CA ASP A 34 -7.53 -15.14 -12.04
C ASP A 34 -8.61 -14.34 -12.78
N GLY A 35 -8.80 -13.07 -12.41
CA GLY A 35 -9.70 -12.16 -13.13
C GLY A 35 -9.30 -11.97 -14.60
N HIS A 36 -8.00 -11.79 -14.89
CA HIS A 36 -7.52 -11.73 -16.26
C HIS A 36 -7.63 -13.07 -16.97
N ARG A 37 -7.35 -14.17 -16.27
CA ARG A 37 -7.43 -15.53 -16.83
C ARG A 37 -8.85 -15.87 -17.27
N GLN A 38 -9.85 -15.60 -16.44
CA GLN A 38 -11.26 -15.78 -16.79
C GLN A 38 -11.64 -14.96 -18.03
N PHE A 39 -11.20 -13.70 -18.08
CA PHE A 39 -11.48 -12.80 -19.19
C PHE A 39 -10.85 -13.27 -20.53
N LEU A 40 -9.55 -13.62 -20.51
CA LEU A 40 -8.84 -14.14 -21.68
C LEU A 40 -9.40 -15.50 -22.12
N LYS A 41 -9.77 -16.37 -21.17
CA LYS A 41 -10.36 -17.68 -21.45
C LYS A 41 -11.71 -17.52 -22.16
N ALA A 42 -12.56 -16.61 -21.70
CA ALA A 42 -13.86 -16.36 -22.33
C ALA A 42 -13.67 -15.91 -23.80
N ALA A 43 -12.73 -14.99 -24.07
CA ALA A 43 -12.43 -14.57 -25.43
C ALA A 43 -11.89 -15.71 -26.31
N ALA A 44 -10.99 -16.55 -25.77
CA ALA A 44 -10.44 -17.69 -26.50
C ALA A 44 -11.51 -18.75 -26.85
N VAL A 45 -12.50 -18.96 -25.98
CA VAL A 45 -13.61 -19.90 -26.21
C VAL A 45 -14.57 -19.38 -27.28
N LEU A 46 -14.80 -18.07 -27.35
CA LEU A 46 -15.67 -17.44 -28.34
C LEU A 46 -15.04 -17.40 -29.75
N ALA A 47 -13.72 -17.26 -29.82
CA ALA A 47 -12.97 -17.17 -31.07
C ALA A 47 -12.79 -18.55 -31.72
N ARG A 48 -13.16 -18.67 -33.00
CA ARG A 48 -12.96 -19.87 -33.83
C ARG A 48 -11.53 -19.94 -34.33
N ASP A 49 -11.07 -18.92 -35.05
CA ASP A 49 -9.78 -18.93 -35.76
C ASP A 49 -8.75 -17.99 -35.14
N ARG A 50 -9.15 -16.76 -34.81
CA ARG A 50 -8.22 -15.70 -34.40
C ARG A 50 -8.69 -14.93 -33.17
N VAL A 51 -7.76 -14.62 -32.28
CA VAL A 51 -7.96 -13.62 -31.22
C VAL A 51 -6.89 -12.54 -31.30
N LEU A 52 -7.34 -11.28 -31.29
CA LEU A 52 -6.48 -10.11 -31.21
C LEU A 52 -6.57 -9.53 -29.80
N VAL A 53 -5.43 -9.41 -29.12
CA VAL A 53 -5.35 -8.83 -27.78
C VAL A 53 -4.53 -7.54 -27.81
N GLY A 54 -5.19 -6.43 -27.52
CA GLY A 54 -4.54 -5.13 -27.31
C GLY A 54 -4.03 -5.00 -25.87
N VAL A 55 -2.72 -4.90 -25.71
CA VAL A 55 -2.06 -4.76 -24.41
C VAL A 55 -1.67 -3.30 -24.18
N CYS A 56 -2.28 -2.64 -23.19
CA CYS A 56 -2.06 -1.21 -22.95
C CYS A 56 -0.60 -0.87 -22.71
N ASP A 57 -0.14 0.24 -23.29
CA ASP A 57 1.21 0.77 -23.12
C ASP A 57 1.23 2.31 -23.15
N GLY A 58 2.38 2.89 -22.79
CA GLY A 58 2.66 4.31 -22.90
C GLY A 58 1.63 5.20 -22.17
N PRO A 59 1.01 6.20 -22.85
CA PRO A 59 0.07 7.13 -22.23
C PRO A 59 -1.11 6.47 -21.49
N MET A 60 -1.52 5.28 -21.91
CA MET A 60 -2.63 4.55 -21.29
C MET A 60 -2.32 4.05 -19.87
N LEU A 61 -1.04 3.97 -19.50
CA LEU A 61 -0.59 3.47 -18.20
C LEU A 61 -0.35 4.60 -17.17
N THR A 62 -0.18 5.84 -17.63
CA THR A 62 0.24 6.99 -16.79
C THR A 62 -0.68 7.28 -15.61
N LYS A 63 -1.99 7.06 -15.76
CA LYS A 63 -2.99 7.31 -14.71
C LYS A 63 -3.19 6.12 -13.75
N LYS A 64 -2.47 5.02 -13.94
CA LYS A 64 -2.59 3.82 -13.09
C LYS A 64 -1.76 3.99 -11.82
N GLN A 65 -2.29 3.57 -10.67
CA GLN A 65 -1.54 3.51 -9.42
C GLN A 65 -0.37 2.52 -9.56
N TYR A 66 0.81 2.92 -9.07
CA TYR A 66 2.06 2.17 -9.19
C TYR A 66 2.42 1.82 -10.64
N SER A 67 2.22 2.76 -11.58
CA SER A 67 2.48 2.55 -13.00
C SER A 67 3.92 2.16 -13.32
N SER A 68 4.89 2.59 -12.50
CA SER A 68 6.31 2.21 -12.61
C SER A 68 6.60 0.74 -12.31
N LEU A 69 5.68 0.03 -11.66
CA LEU A 69 5.82 -1.40 -11.31
C LEU A 69 5.03 -2.31 -12.26
N ILE A 70 4.46 -1.75 -13.33
CA ILE A 70 3.82 -2.55 -14.38
C ILE A 70 4.90 -3.36 -15.11
N GLU A 71 4.63 -4.65 -15.32
CA GLU A 71 5.54 -5.51 -16.07
C GLU A 71 5.87 -4.93 -17.47
N PRO A 72 7.09 -5.11 -17.99
CA PRO A 72 7.45 -4.70 -19.34
C PRO A 72 6.43 -5.20 -20.37
N ILE A 73 6.16 -4.39 -21.40
CA ILE A 73 5.14 -4.69 -22.41
C ILE A 73 5.38 -6.04 -23.08
N GLU A 74 6.64 -6.37 -23.39
CA GLU A 74 7.05 -7.64 -23.98
C GLU A 74 6.67 -8.83 -23.09
N GLN A 75 6.88 -8.70 -21.77
CA GLN A 75 6.55 -9.74 -20.81
C GLN A 75 5.03 -9.93 -20.69
N ARG A 76 4.27 -8.84 -20.62
CA ARG A 76 2.79 -8.90 -20.55
C ARG A 76 2.22 -9.53 -21.80
N MET A 77 2.71 -9.14 -22.98
CA MET A 77 2.29 -9.72 -24.25
C MET A 77 2.58 -11.22 -24.32
N LYS A 78 3.79 -11.63 -23.92
CA LYS A 78 4.17 -13.05 -23.84
C LYS A 78 3.28 -13.83 -22.88
N ASN A 79 3.02 -13.29 -21.68
CA ASN A 79 2.16 -13.93 -20.68
C ASN A 79 0.73 -14.16 -21.20
N VAL A 80 0.17 -13.17 -21.91
CA VAL A 80 -1.14 -13.27 -22.56
C VAL A 80 -1.12 -14.36 -23.65
N GLN A 81 -0.11 -14.33 -24.51
CA GLN A 81 0.04 -15.30 -25.60
C GLN A 81 0.15 -16.73 -25.08
N ASP A 82 1.05 -16.95 -24.11
CA ASP A 82 1.29 -18.25 -23.48
C ASP A 82 0.00 -18.77 -22.81
N TYR A 83 -0.73 -17.90 -22.10
CA TYR A 83 -1.96 -18.30 -21.44
C TYR A 83 -3.06 -18.69 -22.43
N ILE A 84 -3.33 -17.87 -23.45
CA ILE A 84 -4.35 -18.20 -24.46
C ILE A 84 -3.98 -19.50 -25.18
N LYS A 85 -2.71 -19.67 -25.55
CA LYS A 85 -2.22 -20.91 -26.17
C LYS A 85 -2.35 -22.13 -25.26
N SER A 86 -2.24 -21.97 -23.94
CA SER A 86 -2.51 -23.05 -22.99
C SER A 86 -3.99 -23.45 -22.92
N VAL A 87 -4.90 -22.52 -23.21
CA VAL A 87 -6.35 -22.74 -23.23
C VAL A 87 -6.81 -23.33 -24.56
N LYS A 88 -6.32 -22.79 -25.67
CA LYS A 88 -6.70 -23.19 -27.04
C LYS A 88 -5.47 -23.16 -27.97
N PRO A 89 -4.67 -24.26 -28.04
CA PRO A 89 -3.39 -24.28 -28.74
C PRO A 89 -3.45 -23.93 -30.23
N GLU A 90 -4.53 -24.31 -30.90
CA GLU A 90 -4.77 -24.13 -32.33
C GLU A 90 -5.17 -22.69 -32.71
N LEU A 91 -5.60 -21.88 -31.74
CA LEU A 91 -6.09 -20.51 -31.99
C LEU A 91 -4.96 -19.60 -32.45
N ILE A 92 -5.17 -18.81 -33.50
CA ILE A 92 -4.21 -17.78 -33.93
C ILE A 92 -4.28 -16.63 -32.93
N VAL A 93 -3.18 -16.40 -32.19
CA VAL A 93 -3.10 -15.36 -31.16
C VAL A 93 -2.24 -14.22 -31.67
N GLN A 94 -2.86 -13.05 -31.86
CA GLN A 94 -2.19 -11.81 -32.23
C GLN A 94 -2.21 -10.88 -31.02
N VAL A 95 -1.05 -10.55 -30.49
CA VAL A 95 -0.93 -9.65 -29.34
C VAL A 95 -0.19 -8.40 -29.81
N GLU A 96 -0.77 -7.23 -29.55
CA GLU A 96 -0.20 -5.95 -29.98
C GLU A 96 -0.23 -4.92 -28.84
N PRO A 97 0.80 -4.06 -28.73
CA PRO A 97 0.77 -2.93 -27.82
C PRO A 97 -0.24 -1.89 -28.30
N ILE A 98 -1.02 -1.31 -27.38
CA ILE A 98 -1.96 -0.22 -27.68
C ILE A 98 -1.63 1.01 -26.83
N VAL A 99 -1.46 2.15 -27.48
CA VAL A 99 -1.15 3.45 -26.85
C VAL A 99 -2.37 4.39 -26.81
N ASP A 100 -3.50 3.93 -27.34
CA ASP A 100 -4.79 4.64 -27.34
C ASP A 100 -5.96 3.66 -27.07
N PRO A 101 -7.15 4.18 -26.69
CA PRO A 101 -8.30 3.34 -26.31
C PRO A 101 -8.91 2.47 -27.41
N TYR A 102 -8.53 2.66 -28.67
CA TYR A 102 -9.10 1.95 -29.82
C TYR A 102 -8.15 0.88 -30.36
N GLY A 103 -6.86 1.23 -30.52
CA GLY A 103 -5.87 0.34 -31.09
C GLY A 103 -6.27 -0.23 -32.47
N PRO A 104 -5.93 -1.49 -32.78
CA PRO A 104 -6.21 -2.09 -34.10
C PRO A 104 -7.71 -2.36 -34.33
N SER A 105 -8.55 -2.25 -33.30
CA SER A 105 -10.00 -2.52 -33.41
C SER A 105 -10.76 -1.56 -34.33
N ILE A 106 -10.17 -0.43 -34.73
CA ILE A 106 -10.76 0.54 -35.66
C ILE A 106 -10.07 0.55 -37.04
N VAL A 107 -9.28 -0.48 -37.32
CA VAL A 107 -8.52 -0.66 -38.57
C VAL A 107 -8.79 -2.05 -39.16
N ASP A 108 -8.80 -3.08 -38.32
CA ASP A 108 -9.02 -4.46 -38.75
C ASP A 108 -10.50 -4.73 -39.07
N ASP A 109 -10.79 -4.97 -40.35
CA ASP A 109 -12.12 -5.20 -40.89
C ASP A 109 -12.61 -6.65 -40.72
N LYS A 110 -11.71 -7.58 -40.39
CA LYS A 110 -12.03 -9.01 -40.19
C LYS A 110 -12.52 -9.33 -38.78
N LEU A 111 -12.50 -8.37 -37.86
CA LEU A 111 -13.00 -8.55 -36.49
C LEU A 111 -14.53 -8.62 -36.47
N GLU A 112 -15.08 -9.59 -35.73
CA GLU A 112 -16.54 -9.81 -35.64
C GLU A 112 -17.10 -9.48 -34.25
N ALA A 113 -16.33 -9.72 -33.19
CA ALA A 113 -16.77 -9.48 -31.82
C ALA A 113 -15.70 -8.81 -30.96
N ILE A 114 -16.15 -7.99 -30.00
CA ILE A 114 -15.32 -7.41 -28.94
C ILE A 114 -15.78 -7.93 -27.59
N VAL A 115 -14.84 -8.47 -26.82
CA VAL A 115 -15.10 -8.98 -25.48
C VAL A 115 -14.75 -7.90 -24.46
N VAL A 116 -15.70 -7.58 -23.59
CA VAL A 116 -15.58 -6.53 -22.56
C VAL A 116 -16.10 -7.04 -21.21
N SER A 117 -15.62 -6.43 -20.12
CA SER A 117 -16.23 -6.58 -18.81
C SER A 117 -17.38 -5.58 -18.63
N LYS A 118 -18.18 -5.72 -17.57
CA LYS A 118 -19.18 -4.70 -17.18
C LYS A 118 -18.56 -3.30 -17.05
N GLU A 119 -17.34 -3.21 -16.53
CA GLU A 119 -16.61 -1.94 -16.36
C GLU A 119 -16.17 -1.32 -17.71
N THR A 120 -15.88 -2.14 -18.71
CA THR A 120 -15.32 -1.69 -20.01
C THR A 120 -16.35 -1.67 -21.14
N LEU A 121 -17.62 -1.97 -20.86
CA LEU A 121 -18.73 -1.86 -21.80
C LEU A 121 -18.84 -0.48 -22.49
N PRO A 122 -18.70 0.66 -21.79
CA PRO A 122 -18.68 1.98 -22.45
C PRO A 122 -17.56 2.12 -23.49
N GLY A 123 -16.41 1.46 -23.25
CA GLY A 123 -15.29 1.39 -24.18
C GLY A 123 -15.64 0.63 -25.46
N GLY A 124 -16.27 -0.55 -25.33
CA GLY A 124 -16.74 -1.33 -26.48
C GLY A 124 -17.76 -0.58 -27.34
N LEU A 125 -18.70 0.14 -26.71
CA LEU A 125 -19.63 1.03 -27.41
C LEU A 125 -18.89 2.16 -28.15
N SER A 126 -17.83 2.70 -27.54
CA SER A 126 -17.01 3.74 -28.16
C SER A 126 -16.23 3.24 -29.38
N VAL A 127 -15.74 1.99 -29.34
CA VAL A 127 -15.11 1.34 -30.50
C VAL A 127 -16.09 1.24 -31.67
N ASN A 128 -17.32 0.79 -31.43
CA ASN A 128 -18.33 0.67 -32.49
C ASN A 128 -18.72 2.01 -33.12
N ARG A 129 -18.80 3.10 -32.33
CA ARG A 129 -18.98 4.45 -32.89
C ARG A 129 -17.84 4.82 -33.83
N LYS A 130 -16.59 4.58 -33.41
CA LYS A 130 -15.41 4.90 -34.21
C LYS A 130 -15.28 4.02 -35.47
N ARG A 131 -15.70 2.76 -35.39
CA ARG A 131 -15.79 1.85 -36.55
C ARG A 131 -16.82 2.35 -37.56
N ALA A 132 -18.00 2.75 -37.10
CA ALA A 132 -19.04 3.31 -37.96
C ALA A 132 -18.58 4.61 -38.66
N GLU A 133 -17.89 5.51 -37.96
CA GLU A 133 -17.28 6.71 -38.55
C GLU A 133 -16.25 6.40 -39.65
N ARG A 134 -15.65 5.21 -39.62
CA ARG A 134 -14.64 4.73 -40.58
C ARG A 134 -15.20 3.78 -41.64
N GLY A 135 -16.52 3.58 -41.67
CA GLY A 135 -17.18 2.67 -42.62
C GLY A 135 -16.94 1.18 -42.35
N LEU A 136 -16.51 0.80 -41.14
CA LEU A 136 -16.32 -0.59 -40.72
C LEU A 136 -17.62 -1.16 -40.11
N SER A 137 -17.80 -2.47 -40.24
CA SER A 137 -18.89 -3.21 -39.58
C SER A 137 -18.79 -3.08 -38.05
N GLN A 138 -19.92 -2.95 -37.36
CA GLN A 138 -19.92 -2.91 -35.90
C GLN A 138 -19.62 -4.30 -35.32
N LEU A 139 -18.82 -4.34 -34.27
CA LEU A 139 -18.48 -5.55 -33.54
C LEU A 139 -19.64 -5.96 -32.63
N LYS A 140 -19.91 -7.26 -32.54
CA LYS A 140 -20.79 -7.80 -31.52
C LYS A 140 -20.11 -7.67 -30.15
N ILE A 141 -20.78 -7.02 -29.19
CA ILE A 141 -20.22 -6.81 -27.84
C ILE A 141 -20.62 -7.99 -26.96
N GLU A 142 -19.63 -8.73 -26.48
CA GLU A 142 -19.79 -9.84 -25.53
C GLU A 142 -19.36 -9.38 -24.15
N VAL A 143 -20.29 -9.37 -23.18
CA VAL A 143 -20.02 -8.91 -21.81
C VAL A 143 -19.75 -10.10 -20.90
N VAL A 144 -18.52 -10.20 -20.41
CA VAL A 144 -18.11 -11.26 -19.47
C VAL A 144 -18.30 -10.77 -18.04
N ASP A 145 -19.08 -11.52 -17.27
CA ASP A 145 -19.23 -11.29 -15.83
C ASP A 145 -18.09 -11.96 -15.08
N LEU A 146 -17.22 -11.15 -14.48
CA LEU A 146 -16.12 -11.65 -13.65
C LEU A 146 -16.69 -11.94 -12.26
N VAL A 147 -17.09 -13.19 -12.03
CA VAL A 147 -17.72 -13.59 -10.77
C VAL A 147 -16.73 -13.40 -9.61
N PRO A 148 -17.11 -12.74 -8.51
CA PRO A 148 -16.33 -12.76 -7.28
C PRO A 148 -16.23 -14.19 -6.76
N GLU A 149 -15.04 -14.68 -6.41
CA GLU A 149 -14.91 -15.98 -5.76
C GLU A 149 -15.72 -16.00 -4.44
N GLU A 150 -16.49 -17.07 -4.20
CA GLU A 150 -17.29 -17.28 -2.98
C GLU A 150 -16.46 -17.56 -1.72
N SER A 151 -15.13 -17.42 -1.78
CA SER A 151 -14.27 -17.54 -0.60
C SER A 151 -13.88 -16.13 -0.16
N GLY A 152 -14.02 -15.81 1.13
CA GLY A 152 -13.72 -14.50 1.73
C GLY A 152 -12.26 -14.03 1.66
N LYS A 153 -11.52 -14.39 0.59
CA LYS A 153 -10.25 -13.80 0.19
C LYS A 153 -10.53 -12.54 -0.61
N GLU A 154 -9.86 -11.44 -0.25
CA GLU A 154 -9.91 -10.20 -1.03
C GLU A 154 -9.59 -10.45 -2.51
N LYS A 155 -10.36 -9.80 -3.39
CA LYS A 155 -10.18 -9.84 -4.85
C LYS A 155 -8.74 -9.45 -5.21
N LEU A 156 -7.93 -10.44 -5.60
CA LEU A 156 -6.59 -10.21 -6.12
C LEU A 156 -6.68 -9.39 -7.42
N SER A 157 -6.26 -8.13 -7.34
CA SER A 157 -6.18 -7.20 -8.46
C SER A 157 -4.72 -6.87 -8.78
N SER A 158 -4.42 -6.52 -10.03
CA SER A 158 -3.06 -6.09 -10.42
C SER A 158 -2.55 -4.92 -9.57
N THR A 159 -3.43 -4.02 -9.12
CA THR A 159 -3.05 -2.92 -8.21
C THR A 159 -2.62 -3.44 -6.83
N ALA A 160 -3.32 -4.44 -6.28
CA ALA A 160 -2.93 -5.07 -5.02
C ALA A 160 -1.59 -5.81 -5.15
N LEU A 161 -1.36 -6.51 -6.27
CA LEU A 161 -0.10 -7.19 -6.55
C LEU A 161 1.08 -6.21 -6.69
N ARG A 162 0.88 -5.08 -7.38
CA ARG A 162 1.89 -4.01 -7.48
C ARG A 162 2.21 -3.39 -6.13
N ARG A 163 1.19 -3.15 -5.29
CA ARG A 163 1.40 -2.64 -3.93
C ARG A 163 2.29 -3.57 -3.11
N LEU A 164 1.98 -4.88 -3.11
CA LEU A 164 2.79 -5.87 -2.39
C LEU A 164 4.23 -5.97 -2.90
N GLU A 165 4.44 -5.78 -4.21
CA GLU A 165 5.79 -5.74 -4.76
C GLU A 165 6.52 -4.45 -4.43
N ALA A 166 5.86 -3.30 -4.44
CA ALA A 166 6.43 -2.04 -3.98
C ALA A 166 6.96 -2.19 -2.54
N GLU A 167 6.16 -2.80 -1.68
CA GLU A 167 6.50 -3.10 -0.29
C GLU A 167 7.70 -4.07 -0.20
N LYS A 168 7.75 -5.12 -1.03
CA LYS A 168 8.87 -6.09 -1.06
C LYS A 168 10.15 -5.54 -1.66
N LEU A 169 10.09 -4.76 -2.74
CA LEU A 169 11.24 -4.09 -3.34
C LEU A 169 11.84 -3.11 -2.34
N GLY A 170 10.99 -2.36 -1.63
CA GLY A 170 11.41 -1.53 -0.49
C GLY A 170 12.17 -2.34 0.56
N GLN A 171 11.70 -3.54 0.93
CA GLN A 171 12.38 -4.42 1.90
C GLN A 171 13.67 -5.07 1.36
N LYS A 172 13.73 -5.43 0.07
CA LYS A 172 14.87 -6.15 -0.51
C LYS A 172 16.03 -5.22 -0.86
N GLN A 173 15.72 -4.02 -1.34
CA GLN A 173 16.69 -2.96 -1.62
C GLN A 173 17.33 -2.46 -0.32
N GLU A 174 16.52 -2.41 0.73
CA GLU A 174 16.93 -2.20 2.11
C GLU A 174 17.87 -3.31 2.63
N GLN A 175 17.56 -4.59 2.37
CA GLN A 175 18.36 -5.72 2.80
C GLN A 175 19.71 -5.85 2.06
N PHE A 176 19.75 -5.65 0.74
CA PHE A 176 21.00 -5.65 -0.03
C PHE A 176 21.93 -4.51 0.40
N ARG A 177 21.37 -3.35 0.74
CA ARG A 177 22.17 -2.20 1.21
C ARG A 177 22.73 -2.41 2.61
N ILE A 178 22.02 -3.15 3.48
CA ILE A 178 22.55 -3.57 4.79
C ILE A 178 23.74 -4.53 4.63
N GLU A 179 23.72 -5.42 3.63
CA GLU A 179 24.82 -6.35 3.35
C GLU A 179 26.04 -5.62 2.75
N GLU A 180 25.83 -4.69 1.82
CA GLU A 180 26.92 -3.92 1.17
C GLU A 180 27.63 -2.95 2.13
N TRP A 181 26.93 -2.40 3.13
CA TRP A 181 27.53 -1.56 4.18
C TRP A 181 28.21 -2.35 5.30
N ARG A 182 27.88 -3.64 5.48
CA ARG A 182 28.50 -4.49 6.51
C ARG A 182 29.97 -4.77 6.23
N ASP A 183 30.35 -4.80 4.96
CA ASP A 183 31.70 -5.13 4.52
C ASP A 183 32.63 -3.90 4.43
N LEU A 184 32.09 -2.68 4.48
CA LEU A 184 32.85 -1.43 4.27
C LEU A 184 33.28 -0.71 5.56
N GLU A 185 32.67 -0.96 6.72
CA GLU A 185 32.91 -0.15 7.94
C GLU A 185 33.21 -0.92 9.26
N LEU A 186 33.49 -2.23 9.24
CA LEU A 186 33.82 -2.96 10.48
C LEU A 186 35.27 -2.76 10.97
N GLY A 187 35.56 -1.55 11.42
CA GLY A 187 36.36 -1.38 12.64
C GLY A 187 35.51 -1.80 13.83
N LYS A 188 35.89 -2.88 14.53
CA LYS A 188 35.12 -3.51 15.63
C LYS A 188 34.58 -2.47 16.63
N LEU A 189 33.26 -2.31 16.68
CA LEU A 189 32.55 -1.59 17.75
C LEU A 189 32.87 -2.21 19.11
N SER A 190 33.01 -1.38 20.14
CA SER A 190 33.20 -1.86 21.51
C SER A 190 31.87 -2.30 22.12
N HIS A 191 31.90 -3.24 23.08
CA HIS A 191 30.72 -3.69 23.82
C HIS A 191 29.93 -2.55 24.50
N LYS A 192 30.60 -1.42 24.79
CA LYS A 192 29.99 -0.20 25.35
C LYS A 192 29.21 0.63 24.31
N ASP A 193 29.57 0.54 23.04
CA ASP A 193 28.90 1.24 21.95
C ASP A 193 27.56 0.53 21.62
N GLU A 194 27.56 -0.81 21.71
CA GLU A 194 26.35 -1.63 21.56
C GLU A 194 25.29 -1.29 22.60
N ASP A 195 25.65 -1.22 23.89
CA ASP A 195 24.70 -0.89 24.96
C ASP A 195 24.14 0.54 24.83
N ASN A 196 24.96 1.50 24.37
CA ASN A 196 24.52 2.88 24.16
C ASN A 196 23.48 3.00 23.06
N LEU A 197 23.75 2.39 21.91
CA LEU A 197 22.84 2.37 20.76
C LEU A 197 21.58 1.55 21.04
N SER A 198 21.71 0.50 21.86
CA SER A 198 20.58 -0.34 22.27
C SER A 198 19.44 0.43 22.93
N GLN A 199 19.78 1.31 23.88
CA GLN A 199 18.79 2.12 24.58
C GLN A 199 18.16 3.17 23.65
N PHE A 200 18.98 3.79 22.79
CA PHE A 200 18.51 4.74 21.79
C PHE A 200 17.49 4.11 20.83
N PHE A 201 17.80 2.94 20.28
CA PHE A 201 16.90 2.28 19.33
C PHE A 201 15.59 1.78 19.96
N GLN A 202 15.59 1.48 21.27
CA GLN A 202 14.33 1.18 21.97
C GLN A 202 13.41 2.41 22.03
N GLU A 203 13.95 3.60 22.28
CA GLU A 203 13.15 4.84 22.27
C GLU A 203 12.64 5.17 20.87
N VAL A 204 13.49 4.96 19.86
CA VAL A 204 13.11 5.11 18.44
C VAL A 204 11.96 4.17 18.07
N GLU A 205 11.98 2.92 18.51
CA GLU A 205 10.93 1.96 18.19
C GLU A 205 9.58 2.37 18.77
N VAL A 206 9.56 2.90 20.00
CA VAL A 206 8.34 3.46 20.59
C VAL A 206 7.80 4.63 19.75
N ILE A 207 8.69 5.49 19.24
CA ILE A 207 8.30 6.60 18.36
C ILE A 207 7.67 6.08 17.06
N LYS A 208 8.29 5.07 16.42
CA LYS A 208 7.76 4.46 15.19
C LYS A 208 6.39 3.84 15.38
N ASN A 209 6.18 3.11 16.47
CA ASN A 209 4.88 2.49 16.75
C ASN A 209 3.78 3.55 16.88
N ASN A 210 4.06 4.67 17.56
CA ASN A 210 3.12 5.79 17.60
C ASN A 210 2.88 6.41 16.21
N MET A 211 3.88 6.49 15.33
CA MET A 211 3.70 6.95 13.95
C MET A 211 2.86 5.98 13.10
N GLN A 212 3.02 4.67 13.33
CA GLN A 212 2.20 3.66 12.66
C GLN A 212 0.73 3.79 13.06
N GLU A 213 0.45 3.95 14.35
CA GLU A 213 -0.91 4.19 14.85
C GLU A 213 -1.53 5.47 14.26
N ILE A 214 -0.74 6.52 14.01
CA ILE A 214 -1.23 7.72 13.29
C ILE A 214 -1.59 7.35 11.85
N THR A 215 -0.74 6.59 11.17
CA THR A 215 -0.97 6.18 9.78
C THR A 215 -2.25 5.35 9.65
N ASP A 216 -2.49 4.43 10.58
CA ASP A 216 -3.69 3.59 10.61
C ASP A 216 -4.95 4.45 10.81
N LEU A 217 -4.91 5.42 11.74
CA LEU A 217 -6.00 6.39 11.92
C LEU A 217 -6.28 7.24 10.68
N LEU A 218 -5.27 7.58 9.89
CA LEU A 218 -5.46 8.31 8.62
C LEU A 218 -6.19 7.46 7.58
N ILE A 219 -5.85 6.17 7.49
CA ILE A 219 -6.53 5.22 6.62
C ILE A 219 -8.01 5.09 7.02
N ASP A 220 -8.27 4.94 8.32
CA ASP A 220 -9.64 4.86 8.85
C ASP A 220 -10.44 6.14 8.56
N LEU A 221 -9.84 7.31 8.77
CA LEU A 221 -10.46 8.61 8.48
C LEU A 221 -10.81 8.74 6.98
N GLN A 222 -9.93 8.25 6.10
CA GLN A 222 -10.15 8.25 4.65
C GLN A 222 -11.32 7.32 4.28
N ASN A 223 -11.39 6.13 4.87
CA ASN A 223 -12.47 5.18 4.64
C ASN A 223 -13.82 5.75 5.11
N LEU A 224 -13.87 6.36 6.29
CA LEU A 224 -15.08 7.01 6.83
C LEU A 224 -15.56 8.16 5.93
N ASN A 225 -14.64 8.94 5.35
CA ASN A 225 -14.98 10.00 4.41
C ASN A 225 -15.61 9.45 3.13
N GLU A 226 -15.07 8.36 2.57
CA GLU A 226 -15.66 7.73 1.38
C GLU A 226 -17.04 7.11 1.68
N GLU A 227 -17.23 6.49 2.86
CA GLU A 227 -18.53 5.96 3.30
C GLU A 227 -19.60 7.05 3.44
N THR A 228 -19.18 8.26 3.85
CA THR A 228 -20.04 9.43 3.95
C THR A 228 -20.59 9.87 2.57
N LYS A 229 -19.85 9.61 1.48
CA LYS A 229 -20.29 9.97 0.11
C LYS A 229 -21.35 9.03 -0.44
N SER A 230 -21.33 7.75 -0.04
CA SER A 230 -22.27 6.74 -0.53
C SER A 230 -23.57 6.65 0.29
N THR A 231 -23.63 7.31 1.45
CA THR A 231 -24.72 7.12 2.41
C THR A 231 -25.74 8.28 2.40
N TYR A 232 -27.03 7.96 2.36
CA TYR A 232 -28.11 8.95 2.28
C TYR A 232 -28.91 9.17 3.59
N SER A 233 -28.66 8.35 4.63
CA SER A 233 -29.38 8.43 5.91
C SER A 233 -28.77 9.46 6.85
N ALA A 234 -29.59 10.41 7.32
CA ALA A 234 -29.15 11.47 8.23
C ALA A 234 -28.61 10.95 9.58
N LYS A 235 -29.19 9.87 10.12
CA LYS A 235 -28.74 9.25 11.38
C LYS A 235 -27.37 8.58 11.23
N ILE A 236 -27.13 7.93 10.10
CA ILE A 236 -25.85 7.26 9.81
C ILE A 236 -24.76 8.31 9.56
N LEU A 237 -25.06 9.35 8.79
CA LEU A 237 -24.14 10.46 8.53
C LEU A 237 -23.69 11.16 9.82
N ARG A 238 -24.58 11.31 10.81
CA ARG A 238 -24.21 11.84 12.13
C ARG A 238 -23.24 10.93 12.87
N GLY A 239 -23.48 9.61 12.88
CA GLY A 239 -22.57 8.65 13.51
C GLY A 239 -21.19 8.59 12.86
N LEU A 240 -21.13 8.64 11.52
CA LEU A 240 -19.86 8.69 10.77
C LEU A 240 -19.07 9.95 11.10
N ARG A 241 -19.75 11.09 11.18
CA ARG A 241 -19.16 12.39 11.52
C ARG A 241 -18.56 12.41 12.92
N ASP A 242 -19.29 11.92 13.91
CA ASP A 242 -18.81 11.88 15.30
C ASP A 242 -17.57 10.96 15.45
N ARG A 243 -17.48 9.88 14.64
CA ARG A 243 -16.29 9.04 14.53
C ARG A 243 -15.12 9.77 13.87
N MET A 244 -15.36 10.45 12.74
CA MET A 244 -14.31 11.24 12.06
C MET A 244 -13.73 12.32 12.97
N ASP A 245 -14.56 13.03 13.73
CA ASP A 245 -14.10 14.04 14.70
C ASP A 245 -13.22 13.41 15.80
N SER A 246 -13.63 12.24 16.32
CA SER A 246 -12.84 11.48 17.29
C SER A 246 -11.46 11.09 16.72
N ASP A 247 -11.42 10.59 15.49
CA ASP A 247 -10.19 10.13 14.85
C ASP A 247 -9.24 11.29 14.55
N MET A 248 -9.76 12.44 14.11
CA MET A 248 -8.95 13.65 13.93
C MET A 248 -8.31 14.13 15.23
N VAL A 249 -9.05 14.09 16.35
CA VAL A 249 -8.51 14.42 17.68
C VAL A 249 -7.44 13.41 18.10
N ALA A 250 -7.66 12.11 17.83
CA ALA A 250 -6.71 11.05 18.15
C ALA A 250 -5.39 11.22 17.39
N VAL A 251 -5.45 11.51 16.08
CA VAL A 251 -4.28 11.81 15.23
C VAL A 251 -3.45 12.93 15.84
N LEU A 252 -4.08 14.05 16.20
CA LEU A 252 -3.37 15.21 16.74
C LEU A 252 -2.75 14.96 18.13
N ARG A 253 -3.45 14.21 18.99
CA ARG A 253 -2.90 13.82 20.30
C ARG A 253 -1.67 12.93 20.13
N LYS A 254 -1.73 11.93 19.25
CA LYS A 254 -0.59 11.03 18.99
C LYS A 254 0.57 11.76 18.32
N ALA A 255 0.30 12.64 17.36
CA ALA A 255 1.32 13.48 16.74
C ALA A 255 2.06 14.35 17.78
N LYS A 256 1.33 14.91 18.75
CA LYS A 256 1.93 15.64 19.88
C LYS A 256 2.82 14.74 20.74
N VAL A 257 2.40 13.51 21.04
CA VAL A 257 3.22 12.54 21.79
C VAL A 257 4.52 12.24 21.04
N VAL A 258 4.43 12.00 19.72
CA VAL A 258 5.61 11.76 18.87
C VAL A 258 6.56 12.97 18.89
N LYS A 259 6.03 14.19 18.72
CA LYS A 259 6.80 15.44 18.81
C LYS A 259 7.58 15.53 20.11
N THR A 260 6.90 15.40 21.25
CA THR A 260 7.55 15.48 22.57
C THR A 260 8.62 14.40 22.75
N ARG A 261 8.40 13.19 22.23
CA ARG A 261 9.40 12.12 22.28
C ARG A 261 10.62 12.43 21.41
N LEU A 262 10.44 13.05 20.24
CA LEU A 262 11.57 13.51 19.40
C LEU A 262 12.40 14.59 20.12
N GLU A 263 11.75 15.56 20.79
CA GLU A 263 12.45 16.58 21.58
C GLU A 263 13.27 15.96 22.74
N VAL A 264 12.74 14.91 23.39
CA VAL A 264 13.47 14.15 24.40
C VAL A 264 14.65 13.42 23.79
N LEU A 265 14.47 12.84 22.60
CA LEU A 265 15.52 12.14 21.88
C LEU A 265 16.66 13.09 21.46
N ASP A 266 16.35 14.31 21.02
CA ASP A 266 17.34 15.36 20.74
C ASP A 266 18.16 15.71 21.98
N LYS A 267 17.48 15.92 23.13
CA LYS A 267 18.17 16.17 24.42
C LYS A 267 19.06 14.99 24.81
N SER A 268 18.60 13.76 24.56
CA SER A 268 19.38 12.53 24.78
C SER A 268 20.62 12.49 23.89
N ASN A 269 20.51 12.88 22.61
CA ASN A 269 21.65 12.96 21.69
C ASN A 269 22.69 13.99 22.16
N VAL A 270 22.25 15.18 22.58
CA VAL A 270 23.16 16.21 23.13
C VAL A 270 23.83 15.74 24.43
N ALA A 271 23.09 15.07 25.32
CA ALA A 271 23.65 14.51 26.55
C ALA A 271 24.67 13.40 26.26
N ASN A 272 24.41 12.56 25.24
CA ASN A 272 25.28 11.47 24.83
C ASN A 272 26.69 11.94 24.44
N ARG A 273 26.79 13.12 23.81
CA ARG A 273 28.06 13.75 23.43
C ARG A 273 28.99 14.01 24.60
N ARG A 274 28.44 14.13 25.82
CA ARG A 274 29.20 14.41 27.05
C ARG A 274 29.62 13.15 27.80
N ILE A 275 29.16 11.97 27.38
CA ILE A 275 29.44 10.70 28.08
C ILE A 275 30.87 10.23 27.81
N SER A 276 31.39 10.42 26.60
CA SER A 276 32.73 9.97 26.20
C SER A 276 33.22 10.74 24.97
N LEU A 277 34.54 10.89 24.83
CA LEU A 277 35.19 11.38 23.61
C LEU A 277 34.81 10.54 22.37
N ALA A 278 34.54 9.24 22.56
CA ALA A 278 34.09 8.35 21.49
C ALA A 278 32.69 8.70 20.95
N TYR A 279 31.90 9.46 21.71
CA TYR A 279 30.54 9.89 21.34
C TYR A 279 30.46 11.39 21.06
N ALA A 280 31.61 12.07 20.98
CA ALA A 280 31.66 13.49 20.68
C ALA A 280 30.90 13.83 19.38
N GLU A 281 30.55 15.09 19.23
CA GLU A 281 29.88 15.59 18.04
C GLU A 281 30.63 15.17 16.76
N GLY A 282 29.89 14.61 15.81
CA GLY A 282 30.46 14.11 14.56
C GLY A 282 31.10 12.72 14.64
N SER A 283 31.10 12.06 15.80
CA SER A 283 31.48 10.63 15.94
C SER A 283 30.51 9.71 15.19
N ALA A 284 30.90 8.47 14.89
CA ALA A 284 30.04 7.51 14.19
C ALA A 284 28.71 7.25 14.94
N VAL A 285 28.77 7.14 16.27
CA VAL A 285 27.57 6.98 17.12
C VAL A 285 26.71 8.25 17.12
N ASP A 286 27.31 9.44 17.24
CA ASP A 286 26.58 10.70 17.19
C ASP A 286 25.90 10.91 15.83
N ARG A 287 26.61 10.67 14.71
CA ARG A 287 26.06 10.74 13.34
C ARG A 287 24.87 9.80 13.17
N THR A 288 24.99 8.55 13.64
CA THR A 288 23.91 7.56 13.57
C THR A 288 22.67 8.04 14.32
N ARG A 289 22.85 8.55 15.53
CA ARG A 289 21.76 9.02 16.39
C ARG A 289 21.08 10.27 15.83
N VAL A 290 21.86 11.28 15.43
CA VAL A 290 21.34 12.53 14.85
C VAL A 290 20.61 12.25 13.53
N SER A 291 21.21 11.47 12.64
CA SER A 291 20.58 11.10 11.36
C SER A 291 19.27 10.34 11.56
N THR A 292 19.26 9.36 12.48
CA THR A 292 18.05 8.62 12.88
C THR A 292 16.95 9.54 13.39
N THR A 293 17.26 10.44 14.32
CA THR A 293 16.27 11.39 14.88
C THR A 293 15.74 12.35 13.80
N ASN A 294 16.59 12.82 12.90
CA ASN A 294 16.20 13.67 11.78
C ASN A 294 15.27 12.93 10.80
N GLY A 295 15.54 11.65 10.50
CA GLY A 295 14.67 10.82 9.66
C GLY A 295 13.28 10.62 10.25
N LEU A 296 13.17 10.41 11.57
CA LEU A 296 11.87 10.35 12.24
C LEU A 296 11.14 11.69 12.19
N ARG A 297 11.85 12.81 12.32
CA ARG A 297 11.25 14.16 12.20
C ARG A 297 10.69 14.41 10.80
N ALA A 298 11.44 14.05 9.76
CA ALA A 298 10.98 14.13 8.37
C ALA A 298 9.73 13.26 8.15
N LYS A 299 9.75 12.00 8.63
CA LYS A 299 8.60 11.11 8.52
C LYS A 299 7.35 11.66 9.24
N LEU A 300 7.50 12.26 10.42
CA LEU A 300 6.39 12.93 11.10
C LEU A 300 5.82 14.07 10.26
N LYS A 301 6.69 14.89 9.65
CA LYS A 301 6.29 15.99 8.76
C LYS A 301 5.42 15.48 7.61
N ASP A 302 5.87 14.41 6.94
CA ASP A 302 5.15 13.83 5.81
C ASP A 302 3.77 13.29 6.20
N ILE A 303 3.69 12.55 7.31
CA ILE A 303 2.42 12.05 7.86
C ILE A 303 1.47 13.22 8.16
N MET A 304 1.98 14.29 8.77
CA MET A 304 1.17 15.46 9.10
C MET A 304 0.74 16.27 7.88
N ASN A 305 1.55 16.33 6.83
CA ASN A 305 1.17 16.91 5.54
C ASN A 305 0.04 16.10 4.89
N GLY A 306 0.15 14.77 4.91
CA GLY A 306 -0.90 13.87 4.45
C GLY A 306 -2.22 14.07 5.21
N PHE A 307 -2.14 14.22 6.54
CA PHE A 307 -3.30 14.53 7.36
C PHE A 307 -3.97 15.87 6.97
N GLN A 308 -3.19 16.93 6.71
CA GLN A 308 -3.77 18.20 6.26
C GLN A 308 -4.45 18.08 4.90
N ALA A 309 -3.80 17.43 3.94
CA ALA A 309 -4.39 17.21 2.61
C ALA A 309 -5.71 16.42 2.71
N LEU A 310 -5.74 15.38 3.55
CA LEU A 310 -6.96 14.60 3.80
C LEU A 310 -8.04 15.46 4.48
N ARG A 311 -7.67 16.28 5.46
CA ARG A 311 -8.59 17.20 6.14
C ARG A 311 -9.19 18.22 5.16
N GLU A 312 -8.39 18.82 4.28
CA GLU A 312 -8.85 19.74 3.25
C GLU A 312 -9.80 19.05 2.26
N LYS A 313 -9.46 17.83 1.84
CA LYS A 313 -10.32 17.02 0.97
C LYS A 313 -11.66 16.70 1.63
N ILE A 314 -11.66 16.27 2.89
CA ILE A 314 -12.88 16.04 3.68
C ILE A 314 -13.72 17.33 3.69
N MET A 315 -13.11 18.47 4.00
CA MET A 315 -13.81 19.77 4.02
C MET A 315 -14.43 20.13 2.67
N SER A 316 -13.70 19.90 1.57
CA SER A 316 -14.20 20.13 0.21
C SER A 316 -15.37 19.21 -0.12
N ASP A 317 -15.22 17.91 0.13
CA ASP A 317 -16.23 16.87 -0.12
C ASP A 317 -17.54 17.19 0.63
N TYR A 318 -17.44 17.64 1.89
CA TYR A 318 -18.60 18.07 2.69
C TYR A 318 -19.27 19.34 2.15
N LYS A 319 -18.48 20.34 1.74
CA LYS A 319 -19.02 21.60 1.17
C LYS A 319 -19.78 21.34 -0.13
N GLU A 320 -19.25 20.48 -1.00
CA GLU A 320 -19.94 20.08 -2.24
C GLU A 320 -21.21 19.25 -1.98
N GLY A 321 -21.15 18.32 -1.02
CA GLY A 321 -22.32 17.53 -0.62
C GLY A 321 -23.44 18.40 -0.06
N LEU A 322 -23.09 19.45 0.70
CA LEU A 322 -24.05 20.43 1.21
C LEU A 322 -24.63 21.28 0.08
N ARG A 323 -23.79 21.81 -0.83
CA ARG A 323 -24.21 22.67 -1.96
C ARG A 323 -25.23 21.97 -2.86
N ARG A 324 -24.96 20.71 -3.23
CA ARG A 324 -25.88 19.85 -3.99
C ARG A 324 -27.24 19.67 -3.30
N ARG A 325 -27.30 19.72 -1.96
CA ARG A 325 -28.53 19.49 -1.19
C ARG A 325 -29.33 20.76 -0.89
N THR A 326 -28.65 21.89 -0.68
CA THR A 326 -29.29 23.22 -0.58
C THR A 326 -29.95 23.67 -1.88
N GLU A 327 -29.41 23.28 -3.04
CA GLU A 327 -30.05 23.54 -4.33
C GLU A 327 -31.35 22.74 -4.51
N THR A 328 -31.52 21.63 -3.78
CA THR A 328 -32.72 20.78 -3.82
C THR A 328 -33.74 21.02 -2.70
N ASN A 329 -33.36 21.66 -1.60
CA ASN A 329 -34.25 21.94 -0.46
C ASN A 329 -33.97 23.36 0.04
N LEU A 330 -34.87 24.29 -0.28
CA LEU A 330 -34.98 25.56 0.42
C LEU A 330 -35.29 25.24 1.89
N GLU A 331 -34.53 25.83 2.83
CA GLU A 331 -34.65 25.68 4.29
C GLU A 331 -34.03 24.41 4.92
N ASN A 332 -32.80 24.55 5.42
CA ASN A 332 -32.40 23.88 6.65
C ASN A 332 -31.25 24.63 7.33
N LYS A 333 -31.58 25.77 7.95
CA LYS A 333 -30.66 26.66 8.67
C LYS A 333 -29.97 25.97 9.86
N GLU A 334 -30.67 25.05 10.52
CA GLU A 334 -30.17 24.24 11.64
C GLU A 334 -29.07 23.25 11.23
N ARG A 335 -29.13 22.71 10.00
CA ARG A 335 -28.05 21.86 9.46
C ARG A 335 -26.80 22.68 9.15
N HIS A 336 -26.97 23.93 8.71
CA HIS A 336 -25.87 24.85 8.47
C HIS A 336 -25.13 25.22 9.78
N GLU A 337 -25.86 25.48 10.84
CA GLU A 337 -25.29 25.88 12.13
C GLU A 337 -24.52 24.73 12.81
N ALA A 338 -25.09 23.51 12.79
CA ALA A 338 -24.41 22.31 13.28
C ALA A 338 -23.15 21.95 12.46
N VAL A 339 -23.10 22.32 11.19
CA VAL A 339 -21.91 22.17 10.32
C VAL A 339 -20.84 23.20 10.68
N MET A 340 -21.24 24.43 10.99
CA MET A 340 -20.32 25.49 11.41
C MET A 340 -19.74 25.27 12.82
N ASP A 341 -20.42 24.56 13.70
CA ASP A 341 -19.88 24.15 15.00
C ASP A 341 -18.75 23.12 14.88
N ILE A 342 -18.89 22.15 13.96
CA ILE A 342 -17.80 21.21 13.60
C ILE A 342 -16.62 21.98 13.01
N TRP A 343 -16.90 22.91 12.10
CA TRP A 343 -15.89 23.78 11.50
C TRP A 343 -15.08 24.55 12.56
N ARG A 344 -15.74 25.05 13.62
CA ARG A 344 -15.08 25.71 14.76
C ARG A 344 -14.26 24.73 15.62
N SER A 345 -14.74 23.50 15.82
CA SER A 345 -13.98 22.43 16.51
C SER A 345 -12.70 22.06 15.74
N LEU A 346 -12.82 21.86 14.42
CA LEU A 346 -11.70 21.55 13.52
C LEU A 346 -10.63 22.66 13.52
N ASN A 347 -11.05 23.92 13.49
CA ASN A 347 -10.13 25.07 13.45
C ASN A 347 -9.43 25.35 14.78
N LYS A 348 -10.02 24.97 15.92
CA LYS A 348 -9.36 25.10 17.23
C LYS A 348 -8.07 24.28 17.33
N LEU A 349 -7.95 23.23 16.52
CA LEU A 349 -6.82 22.30 16.48
C LEU A 349 -5.76 22.66 15.41
N HIS A 350 -6.04 23.61 14.52
CA HIS A 350 -5.08 24.15 13.55
C HIS A 350 -3.93 24.93 14.21
N GLN A 351 -4.17 25.50 15.40
CA GLN A 351 -3.12 26.16 16.20
C GLN A 351 -2.03 25.17 16.65
N VAL A 352 -2.39 23.91 16.95
CA VAL A 352 -1.41 22.85 17.29
C VAL A 352 -0.58 22.45 16.07
N PHE A 353 -1.16 22.53 14.87
CA PHE A 353 -0.48 22.28 13.60
C PHE A 353 0.52 23.38 13.26
N LEU A 354 0.16 24.65 13.43
CA LEU A 354 1.08 25.78 13.23
C LEU A 354 2.27 25.72 14.21
N ASP A 355 2.02 25.32 15.46
CA ASP A 355 3.05 25.11 16.48
C ASP A 355 3.96 23.89 16.22
N MET A 356 3.53 22.97 15.34
CA MET A 356 4.35 21.86 14.82
C MET A 356 5.12 22.25 13.55
N ALA A 357 4.52 23.03 12.65
CA ALA A 357 5.17 23.54 11.44
C ALA A 357 6.36 24.46 11.78
N VAL A 358 6.19 25.35 12.77
CA VAL A 358 7.23 26.28 13.25
C VAL A 358 8.46 25.58 13.84
N MET A 359 8.30 24.36 14.40
CA MET A 359 9.41 23.60 14.98
C MET A 359 10.17 22.76 13.95
N VAL A 360 9.59 22.47 12.80
CA VAL A 360 10.24 21.72 11.72
C VAL A 360 11.08 22.65 10.81
N GLU A 361 10.83 23.96 10.83
CA GLU A 361 11.60 24.95 10.07
C GLU A 361 12.86 25.46 10.81
N THR A 362 12.87 25.46 12.14
CA THR A 362 13.93 26.09 12.96
C THR A 362 15.25 25.32 13.04
N GLN A 363 15.41 24.21 12.30
CA GLN A 363 16.70 23.52 12.10
C GLN A 363 16.99 23.23 10.62
N ALA A 364 16.32 23.93 9.70
CA ALA A 364 16.52 23.75 8.27
C ALA A 364 17.88 24.24 7.75
N GLU A 365 18.74 24.82 8.60
CA GLU A 365 20.02 25.40 8.19
C GLU A 365 21.12 24.38 7.88
N GLN A 366 20.83 23.07 7.95
CA GLN A 366 21.66 22.01 7.35
C GLN A 366 20.82 20.95 6.62
N ILE A 367 19.81 21.37 5.86
CA ILE A 367 19.03 20.49 4.96
C ILE A 367 19.50 20.73 3.53
N ASP A 368 20.65 20.19 3.16
CA ASP A 368 20.98 20.00 1.72
C ASP A 368 21.48 18.58 1.41
N ASP A 369 21.34 17.64 2.35
CA ASP A 369 21.77 16.25 2.16
C ASP A 369 20.88 15.24 2.91
N VAL A 370 19.58 15.56 3.01
CA VAL A 370 18.63 14.85 3.89
C VAL A 370 17.92 13.71 3.19
N GLU A 371 17.67 13.74 1.89
CA GLU A 371 16.95 12.64 1.23
C GLU A 371 17.80 11.35 1.15
N HIS A 372 19.11 11.50 0.93
CA HIS A 372 20.08 10.40 0.96
C HIS A 372 20.36 9.90 2.40
N ASN A 373 20.46 10.81 3.38
CA ASN A 373 20.68 10.45 4.78
C ASN A 373 19.42 9.92 5.51
N VAL A 374 18.21 10.29 5.09
CA VAL A 374 16.93 9.80 5.64
C VAL A 374 16.66 8.37 5.21
N ALA A 375 17.01 8.01 3.97
CA ALA A 375 17.02 6.62 3.53
C ALA A 375 18.01 5.81 4.39
N ASN A 376 19.20 6.34 4.68
CA ASN A 376 20.21 5.70 5.53
C ASN A 376 19.74 5.56 6.99
N ALA A 377 19.15 6.60 7.58
CA ALA A 377 18.58 6.60 8.93
C ALA A 377 17.44 5.58 9.10
N SER A 378 16.50 5.51 8.16
CA SER A 378 15.41 4.53 8.17
C SER A 378 15.93 3.08 8.24
N SER A 379 17.08 2.83 7.61
CA SER A 379 17.68 1.50 7.55
C SER A 379 18.38 1.02 8.82
N PHE A 380 19.09 1.92 9.49
CA PHE A 380 19.66 1.66 10.81
C PHE A 380 18.60 1.31 11.86
N ILE A 381 17.40 1.89 11.74
CA ILE A 381 16.32 1.68 12.68
C ILE A 381 15.66 0.30 12.52
N ASN A 382 15.54 -0.22 11.29
CA ASN A 382 15.00 -1.57 11.03
C ASN A 382 16.06 -2.66 11.29
N GLY A 383 17.33 -2.43 10.92
CA GLY A 383 18.43 -3.35 11.21
C GLY A 383 18.76 -3.45 12.70
N GLY A 384 18.87 -2.30 13.38
CA GLY A 384 19.22 -2.19 14.80
C GLY A 384 18.23 -2.86 15.76
N THR A 385 16.92 -2.72 15.49
CA THR A 385 15.86 -3.39 16.26
C THR A 385 15.83 -4.91 16.05
N THR A 386 16.15 -5.36 14.85
CA THR A 386 16.28 -6.79 14.53
C THR A 386 17.46 -7.40 15.27
N SER A 387 18.63 -6.76 15.25
CA SER A 387 19.80 -7.19 16.02
C SER A 387 19.57 -7.14 17.54
N LEU A 388 18.80 -6.18 18.06
CA LEU A 388 18.44 -6.10 19.48
C LEU A 388 17.45 -7.17 19.91
N PHE A 389 16.48 -7.49 19.05
CA PHE A 389 15.52 -8.57 19.27
C PHE A 389 16.23 -9.92 19.33
N TYR A 390 17.11 -10.20 18.35
CA TYR A 390 17.93 -11.42 18.35
C TYR A 390 18.93 -11.45 19.51
N ALA A 391 19.57 -10.32 19.88
CA ALA A 391 20.47 -10.26 21.02
C ALA A 391 19.75 -10.51 22.36
N LYS A 392 18.53 -9.96 22.56
CA LYS A 392 17.69 -10.27 23.73
C LYS A 392 17.29 -11.74 23.77
N GLN A 393 16.89 -12.30 22.63
CA GLN A 393 16.48 -13.70 22.51
C GLN A 393 17.66 -14.65 22.78
N MET A 394 18.85 -14.35 22.23
CA MET A 394 20.07 -15.12 22.49
C MET A 394 20.53 -15.01 23.95
N LYS A 395 20.39 -13.84 24.60
CA LYS A 395 20.68 -13.70 26.04
C LYS A 395 19.73 -14.53 26.91
N GLN A 396 18.48 -14.71 26.48
CA GLN A 396 17.50 -15.52 27.20
C GLN A 396 17.74 -17.04 27.02
N GLU A 397 18.15 -17.46 25.82
CA GLU A 397 18.55 -18.85 25.54
C GLU A 397 19.90 -19.21 26.19
N SER A 398 20.84 -18.27 26.29
CA SER A 398 22.14 -18.50 26.96
C SER A 398 21.99 -18.85 28.46
N LYS A 399 20.98 -18.29 29.13
CA LYS A 399 20.67 -18.63 30.54
C LYS A 399 20.17 -20.07 30.69
N LYS A 400 19.41 -20.58 29.71
CA LYS A 400 18.96 -21.98 29.70
C LYS A 400 20.13 -22.93 29.49
N TRP A 401 21.05 -22.58 28.59
CA TRP A 401 22.27 -23.38 28.35
C TRP A 401 23.18 -23.42 29.58
N ILE A 402 23.35 -22.30 30.28
CA ILE A 402 24.08 -22.25 31.56
C ILE A 402 23.45 -23.17 32.62
N CYS A 403 22.11 -23.18 32.76
CA CYS A 403 21.43 -24.11 33.66
C CYS A 403 21.68 -25.58 33.31
N TRP A 404 21.69 -25.93 32.02
CA TRP A 404 22.00 -27.29 31.57
C TRP A 404 23.44 -27.70 31.90
N VAL A 405 24.40 -26.79 31.73
CA VAL A 405 25.80 -27.05 32.08
C VAL A 405 25.95 -27.32 33.58
N TRP A 406 25.32 -26.51 34.44
CA TRP A 406 25.33 -26.74 35.89
C TRP A 406 24.65 -28.04 36.31
N ALA A 407 23.55 -28.43 35.63
CA ALA A 407 22.88 -29.71 35.88
C ALA A 407 23.78 -30.91 35.54
N VAL A 408 24.50 -30.85 34.42
CA VAL A 408 25.44 -31.91 34.02
C VAL A 408 26.63 -32.01 34.98
N VAL A 409 27.20 -30.87 35.39
CA VAL A 409 28.29 -30.84 36.39
C VAL A 409 27.82 -31.46 37.71
N PHE A 410 26.60 -31.14 38.15
CA PHE A 410 26.03 -31.71 39.37
C PHE A 410 25.88 -33.24 39.28
N ILE A 411 25.41 -33.77 38.14
CA ILE A 411 25.29 -35.22 37.92
C ILE A 411 26.66 -35.91 37.96
N ILE A 412 27.67 -35.32 37.34
CA ILE A 412 29.04 -35.88 37.33
C ILE A 412 29.59 -35.94 38.76
N VAL A 413 29.43 -34.88 39.55
CA VAL A 413 29.87 -34.84 40.96
C VAL A 413 29.15 -35.92 41.77
N LEU A 414 27.85 -36.11 41.56
CA LEU A 414 27.05 -37.11 42.26
C LEU A 414 27.52 -38.54 41.94
N VAL A 415 27.83 -38.84 40.68
CA VAL A 415 28.38 -40.14 40.25
C VAL A 415 29.75 -40.38 40.88
N CYS A 416 30.63 -39.38 40.91
CA CYS A 416 31.93 -39.48 41.56
C CYS A 416 31.80 -39.76 43.07
N LEU A 417 30.87 -39.10 43.75
CA LEU A 417 30.63 -39.31 45.19
C LEU A 417 30.12 -40.71 45.49
N VAL A 418 29.19 -41.23 44.68
CA VAL A 418 28.68 -42.60 44.84
C VAL A 418 29.81 -43.61 44.61
N ALA A 419 30.64 -43.42 43.58
CA ALA A 419 31.77 -44.30 43.29
C ALA A 419 32.79 -44.33 44.45
N MET A 420 33.05 -43.20 45.10
CA MET A 420 33.92 -43.13 46.29
C MET A 420 33.32 -43.78 47.54
N LEU A 421 31.98 -43.82 47.68
CA LEU A 421 31.31 -44.46 48.81
C LEU A 421 31.18 -45.98 48.64
N THR A 422 31.27 -46.48 47.41
CA THR A 422 31.19 -47.90 47.07
C THR A 422 32.57 -48.58 46.93
N SER A 423 33.65 -47.81 46.97
CA SER A 423 35.04 -48.29 47.03
C SER A 423 35.60 -48.17 48.43
#